data_AF-A0A9Q0KQ36-F1
#
_entry.id   AF-A0A9Q0KQ36-F1
#
_cell.length_a   1.000
_cell.length_b   1.000
_cell.length_c   1.000
_cell.angle_alpha   90.00
_cell.angle_beta   90.00
_cell.angle_gamma   90.00
#
_symmetry.space_group_name_H-M   'P 1'
#
loop_
_entity.id
_entity.type
_entity.pdbx_description
1 polymer ?
#
loop_
_entity_poly.entity_id
_entity_poly.type
_entity_poly.pdbx_seq_one_letter_code
_entity_poly.pdbx_strand_id
1 'polypeptide(L)'
;MQPQEQEELVLDAEMDCVTSYPLYSLGDWDSISDGDIMKQHTLHAGEAEKVPYVGDKEPLSTLAAEYQSGSPVLQEKIKILGEQYSAIRRTRGDGNCFFRSFMFSYLEHILESQDKAEVVRITANVEECQKTLRRLGYADFTFEDFFTVFLEQLESVMQGSETSISHDELVERSRDQSVSDYVVMFFRFVTSGEIQRRSDFFEPFILGLTKTSVEQFCKTSVEPMGEESDHVHVTALSDALGVPIRVMYLDRSSCDTGHVVSLRNPKAFWYAWRQRDDWFKSCSGIRGFTS
;
A
#
# COMPACT_ATOMS: atom_id res chain seq x y z
N MET A 1 5.51 -58.58 -50.86
CA MET A 1 4.38 -57.89 -51.54
C MET A 1 3.19 -57.91 -50.61
N GLN A 2 2.95 -56.78 -49.93
CA GLN A 2 1.65 -56.32 -49.43
C GLN A 2 1.75 -54.78 -49.39
N PRO A 3 0.66 -54.04 -49.66
CA PRO A 3 0.73 -52.71 -50.28
C PRO A 3 0.74 -51.55 -49.26
N GLN A 4 1.30 -50.42 -49.70
CA GLN A 4 1.14 -49.08 -49.13
C GLN A 4 -0.18 -48.46 -49.60
N GLU A 5 -0.86 -47.70 -48.72
CA GLU A 5 -1.84 -46.60 -48.96
C GLU A 5 -2.15 -46.01 -47.55
N GLN A 6 -1.49 -44.94 -47.06
CA GLN A 6 -1.68 -43.49 -47.23
C GLN A 6 -2.88 -42.85 -46.48
N GLU A 7 -2.52 -41.92 -45.56
CA GLU A 7 -3.25 -40.75 -44.98
C GLU A 7 -4.61 -40.92 -44.30
N GLU A 8 -4.75 -40.46 -43.05
CA GLU A 8 -5.10 -39.07 -42.70
C GLU A 8 -5.12 -38.90 -41.16
N LEU A 9 -4.42 -37.90 -40.65
CA LEU A 9 -4.23 -37.61 -39.23
C LEU A 9 -4.97 -36.30 -38.94
N VAL A 10 -6.15 -36.38 -38.33
CA VAL A 10 -6.97 -35.21 -37.99
C VAL A 10 -6.41 -34.60 -36.70
N LEU A 11 -5.75 -33.45 -36.86
CA LEU A 11 -5.37 -32.53 -35.79
C LEU A 11 -6.60 -31.71 -35.40
N ASP A 12 -7.03 -31.82 -34.13
CA ASP A 12 -8.04 -30.93 -33.57
C ASP A 12 -7.49 -29.50 -33.46
N ALA A 13 -8.22 -28.57 -34.07
CA ALA A 13 -7.87 -27.19 -34.22
C ALA A 13 -8.02 -26.40 -32.91
N GLU A 14 -6.91 -25.87 -32.39
CA GLU A 14 -6.93 -24.75 -31.47
C GLU A 14 -7.35 -23.49 -32.23
N MET A 15 -8.46 -22.89 -31.80
CA MET A 15 -8.97 -21.63 -32.35
C MET A 15 -8.25 -20.46 -31.64
N ASP A 16 -7.24 -19.91 -32.31
CA ASP A 16 -6.51 -18.72 -31.91
C ASP A 16 -7.45 -17.50 -31.77
N CYS A 17 -7.62 -17.04 -30.53
CA CYS A 17 -8.17 -15.70 -30.27
C CYS A 17 -7.04 -14.68 -30.47
N VAL A 18 -6.99 -14.13 -31.68
CA VAL A 18 -6.11 -13.02 -32.06
C VAL A 18 -6.47 -11.77 -31.24
N THR A 19 -5.75 -11.53 -30.15
CA THR A 19 -5.57 -10.17 -29.63
C THR A 19 -4.27 -9.63 -30.22
N SER A 20 -4.40 -8.73 -31.19
CA SER A 20 -3.28 -8.04 -31.81
C SER A 20 -2.59 -7.11 -30.81
N TYR A 21 -1.58 -7.61 -30.12
CA TYR A 21 -0.50 -6.78 -29.59
C TYR A 21 0.68 -6.90 -30.54
N PRO A 22 1.32 -5.81 -30.97
CA PRO A 22 2.55 -5.92 -31.74
C PRO A 22 3.58 -6.61 -30.85
N LEU A 23 4.04 -7.79 -31.27
CA LEU A 23 5.21 -8.45 -30.73
C LEU A 23 6.41 -7.57 -31.08
N TYR A 24 6.76 -6.63 -30.19
CA TYR A 24 7.94 -5.80 -30.38
C TYR A 24 9.18 -6.68 -30.24
N SER A 25 9.96 -6.67 -31.33
CA SER A 25 11.28 -7.27 -31.43
C SER A 25 12.15 -6.85 -30.25
N LEU A 26 12.90 -7.82 -29.71
CA LEU A 26 13.84 -7.68 -28.59
C LEU A 26 15.07 -6.84 -29.01
N GLY A 27 14.89 -5.56 -29.31
CA GLY A 27 15.96 -4.74 -29.89
C GLY A 27 15.75 -3.23 -29.92
N ASP A 28 14.84 -2.65 -29.13
CA ASP A 28 14.60 -1.20 -29.17
C ASP A 28 14.33 -0.63 -27.76
N TRP A 29 15.36 -0.65 -26.91
CA TRP A 29 15.38 0.11 -25.64
C TRP A 29 15.92 1.54 -25.82
N ASP A 30 16.40 1.89 -27.02
CA ASP A 30 16.96 3.21 -27.35
C ASP A 30 15.91 4.21 -27.89
N SER A 31 14.63 3.83 -28.01
CA SER A 31 13.59 4.65 -28.63
C SER A 31 12.46 5.13 -27.70
N ILE A 32 12.48 4.77 -26.41
CA ILE A 32 11.54 5.35 -25.45
C ILE A 32 12.06 6.74 -25.07
N SER A 33 11.50 7.76 -25.74
CA SER A 33 11.78 9.15 -25.40
C SER A 33 11.26 9.48 -24.00
N ASP A 34 11.98 10.32 -23.26
CA ASP A 34 11.49 10.91 -22.00
C ASP A 34 10.10 11.55 -22.19
N GLY A 35 9.79 12.05 -23.40
CA GLY A 35 8.50 12.62 -23.74
C GLY A 35 7.35 11.60 -23.78
N ASP A 36 7.63 10.33 -24.07
CA ASP A 36 6.61 9.28 -24.10
C ASP A 36 6.37 8.69 -22.70
N ILE A 37 7.42 8.63 -21.87
CA ILE A 37 7.31 8.32 -20.43
C ILE A 37 6.45 9.38 -19.74
N MET A 38 6.74 10.66 -19.97
CA MET A 38 5.97 11.77 -19.38
C MET A 38 4.50 11.76 -19.82
N LYS A 39 4.22 11.43 -21.09
CA LYS A 39 2.83 11.30 -21.57
C LYS A 39 2.09 10.17 -20.87
N GLN A 40 2.71 9.00 -20.71
CA GLN A 40 2.07 7.88 -20.01
C GLN A 40 1.79 8.21 -18.54
N HIS A 41 2.74 8.85 -17.84
CA HIS A 41 2.51 9.35 -16.47
C HIS A 41 1.37 10.36 -16.41
N THR A 42 1.28 11.26 -17.39
CA THR A 42 0.20 12.27 -17.47
C THR A 42 -1.18 11.64 -17.70
N LEU A 43 -1.25 10.58 -18.53
CA LEU A 43 -2.51 9.86 -18.79
C LEU A 43 -3.00 9.12 -17.55
N HIS A 44 -2.13 8.38 -16.86
CA HIS A 44 -2.49 7.70 -15.61
C HIS A 44 -2.84 8.68 -14.48
N ALA A 45 -2.14 9.83 -14.39
CA ALA A 45 -2.48 10.90 -13.46
C ALA A 45 -3.88 11.47 -13.73
N GLY A 46 -4.23 11.74 -14.99
CA GLY A 46 -5.54 12.29 -15.38
C GLY A 46 -6.71 11.32 -15.18
N GLU A 47 -6.47 10.01 -15.18
CA GLU A 47 -7.48 9.01 -14.79
C GLU A 47 -7.62 8.88 -13.27
N ALA A 48 -6.50 8.95 -12.53
CA ALA A 48 -6.49 8.92 -11.08
C ALA A 48 -7.16 10.14 -10.44
N GLU A 49 -7.05 11.33 -11.04
CA GLU A 49 -7.70 12.56 -10.57
C GLU A 49 -9.23 12.46 -10.47
N LYS A 50 -9.86 11.57 -11.25
CA LYS A 50 -11.31 11.34 -11.24
C LYS A 50 -11.79 10.51 -10.04
N VAL A 51 -10.87 9.85 -9.33
CA VAL A 51 -11.16 9.00 -8.17
C VAL A 51 -10.81 9.78 -6.91
N PRO A 52 -11.65 9.84 -5.86
CA PRO A 52 -11.27 10.49 -4.60
C PRO A 52 -10.03 9.82 -3.99
N TYR A 53 -9.23 10.55 -3.22
CA TYR A 53 -8.05 9.98 -2.54
C TYR A 53 -8.39 8.77 -1.68
N VAL A 54 -9.54 8.85 -1.00
CA VAL A 54 -10.15 7.79 -0.21
C VAL A 54 -11.59 7.57 -0.69
N GLY A 55 -11.89 6.39 -1.20
CA GLY A 55 -13.21 5.98 -1.68
C GLY A 55 -14.19 5.71 -0.56
N ASP A 56 -15.45 5.42 -0.89
CA ASP A 56 -16.46 5.01 0.07
C ASP A 56 -16.22 3.59 0.58
N LYS A 57 -16.88 3.23 1.69
CA LYS A 57 -16.87 1.87 2.22
C LYS A 57 -17.83 1.02 1.42
N GLU A 58 -17.32 -0.06 0.84
CA GLU A 58 -18.05 -0.90 -0.11
C GLU A 58 -18.04 -2.36 0.31
N PRO A 59 -19.08 -3.15 -0.03
CA PRO A 59 -19.06 -4.57 0.22
C PRO A 59 -18.05 -5.29 -0.69
N LEU A 60 -17.45 -6.37 -0.21
CA LEU A 60 -16.53 -7.21 -0.98
C LEU A 60 -17.17 -7.80 -2.26
N SER A 61 -18.50 -7.87 -2.32
CA SER A 61 -19.24 -8.27 -3.52
C SER A 61 -19.00 -7.33 -4.71
N THR A 62 -18.73 -6.04 -4.48
CA THR A 62 -18.39 -5.11 -5.56
C THR A 62 -17.05 -5.51 -6.20
N LEU A 63 -16.05 -5.87 -5.38
CA LEU A 63 -14.78 -6.39 -5.87
C LEU A 63 -14.97 -7.72 -6.61
N ALA A 64 -15.82 -8.62 -6.09
CA ALA A 64 -16.13 -9.87 -6.79
C ALA A 64 -16.77 -9.63 -8.17
N ALA A 65 -17.67 -8.65 -8.30
CA ALA A 65 -18.31 -8.32 -9.57
C ALA A 65 -17.29 -7.85 -10.64
N GLU A 66 -16.25 -7.10 -10.25
CA GLU A 66 -15.20 -6.63 -11.18
C GLU A 66 -14.42 -7.78 -11.82
N TYR A 67 -14.20 -8.87 -11.08
CA TYR A 67 -13.48 -10.03 -11.58
C TYR A 67 -14.40 -11.12 -12.12
N GLN A 68 -15.71 -10.89 -12.26
CA GLN A 68 -16.69 -11.94 -12.57
C GLN A 68 -16.46 -12.56 -13.94
N SER A 69 -16.01 -11.77 -14.91
CA SER A 69 -15.59 -12.19 -16.25
C SER A 69 -14.10 -12.52 -16.35
N GLY A 70 -13.37 -12.48 -15.23
CA GLY A 70 -11.92 -12.60 -15.15
C GLY A 70 -11.44 -13.97 -14.65
N SER A 71 -10.46 -13.96 -13.73
CA SER A 71 -9.79 -15.16 -13.23
C SER A 71 -10.61 -15.88 -12.15
N PRO A 72 -10.97 -17.16 -12.33
CA PRO A 72 -11.63 -17.97 -11.29
C PRO A 72 -10.82 -18.06 -10.00
N VAL A 73 -9.49 -18.00 -10.08
CA VAL A 73 -8.60 -17.99 -8.91
C VAL A 73 -8.80 -16.73 -8.06
N LEU A 74 -8.99 -15.58 -8.69
CA LEU A 74 -9.26 -14.33 -7.97
C LEU A 74 -10.64 -14.33 -7.33
N GLN A 75 -11.65 -14.90 -8.01
CA GLN A 75 -12.99 -15.08 -7.43
C GLN A 75 -12.96 -15.89 -6.13
N GLU A 76 -12.26 -17.03 -6.13
CA GLU A 76 -12.18 -17.86 -4.91
C GLU A 76 -11.41 -17.14 -3.79
N LYS A 77 -10.32 -16.43 -4.12
CA LYS A 77 -9.61 -15.61 -3.13
C LYS A 77 -10.49 -14.49 -2.55
N ILE A 78 -11.27 -13.79 -3.38
CA ILE A 78 -12.19 -12.74 -2.91
C ILE A 78 -13.29 -13.34 -2.03
N LYS A 79 -13.80 -14.52 -2.37
CA LYS A 79 -14.77 -15.24 -1.54
C LYS A 79 -14.19 -15.60 -0.17
N ILE A 80 -12.98 -16.16 -0.11
CA ILE A 80 -12.27 -16.42 1.15
C ILE A 80 -12.05 -15.13 1.95
N LEU A 81 -11.70 -14.02 1.28
CA LEU A 81 -11.59 -12.71 1.95
C LEU A 81 -12.93 -12.27 2.55
N GLY A 82 -14.05 -12.51 1.85
CA GLY A 82 -15.39 -12.19 2.34
C GLY A 82 -15.79 -12.93 3.61
N GLU A 83 -15.14 -14.05 3.95
CA GLU A 83 -15.36 -14.76 5.22
C GLU A 83 -14.69 -14.03 6.41
N GLN A 84 -13.64 -13.24 6.14
CA GLN A 84 -12.86 -12.53 7.16
C GLN A 84 -13.18 -11.03 7.21
N TYR A 85 -13.59 -10.46 6.08
CA TYR A 85 -13.71 -9.04 5.87
C TYR A 85 -15.10 -8.66 5.33
N SER A 86 -15.75 -7.70 5.98
CA SER A 86 -17.13 -7.30 5.61
C SER A 86 -17.17 -6.22 4.53
N ALA A 87 -16.13 -5.39 4.45
CA ALA A 87 -16.06 -4.27 3.53
C ALA A 87 -14.63 -3.95 3.11
N ILE A 88 -14.53 -3.27 1.98
CA ILE A 88 -13.31 -2.73 1.39
C ILE A 88 -13.46 -1.23 1.20
N ARG A 89 -12.35 -0.49 1.30
CA ARG A 89 -12.28 0.90 0.89
C ARG A 89 -11.16 1.06 -0.13
N ARG A 90 -11.45 1.70 -1.25
CA ARG A 90 -10.45 1.97 -2.29
C ARG A 90 -9.68 3.25 -1.98
N THR A 91 -8.45 3.34 -2.45
CA THR A 91 -7.68 4.59 -2.46
C THR A 91 -7.18 4.87 -3.86
N ARG A 92 -7.00 6.15 -4.18
CA ARG A 92 -6.48 6.58 -5.48
C ARG A 92 -5.14 5.90 -5.78
N GLY A 93 -4.99 5.39 -7.01
CA GLY A 93 -3.76 4.77 -7.51
C GLY A 93 -2.76 5.81 -8.01
N ASP A 94 -2.23 6.64 -7.11
CA ASP A 94 -1.30 7.73 -7.42
C ASP A 94 0.12 7.48 -6.87
N GLY A 95 0.47 6.21 -6.58
CA GLY A 95 1.70 5.82 -5.91
C GLY A 95 1.74 6.08 -4.40
N ASN A 96 0.80 6.88 -3.85
CA ASN A 96 0.70 7.16 -2.41
C ASN A 96 -0.32 6.25 -1.71
N CYS A 97 -0.91 5.30 -2.44
CA CYS A 97 -2.04 4.49 -1.99
C CYS A 97 -1.74 3.75 -0.69
N PHE A 98 -0.54 3.22 -0.46
CA PHE A 98 -0.20 2.58 0.82
C PHE A 98 -0.38 3.55 2.00
N PHE A 99 0.29 4.71 1.96
CA PHE A 99 0.30 5.68 3.04
C PHE A 99 -1.07 6.31 3.31
N ARG A 100 -1.81 6.71 2.26
CA ARG A 100 -3.17 7.28 2.42
C ARG A 100 -4.14 6.34 3.12
N SER A 101 -3.92 5.07 2.85
CA SER A 101 -4.85 4.01 3.20
C SER A 101 -4.49 3.50 4.62
N PHE A 102 -3.20 3.57 5.00
CA PHE A 102 -2.73 3.42 6.39
C PHE A 102 -3.25 4.56 7.25
N MET A 103 -3.10 5.81 6.79
CA MET A 103 -3.61 7.01 7.45
C MET A 103 -5.07 6.83 7.84
N PHE A 104 -5.92 6.55 6.85
CA PHE A 104 -7.36 6.48 7.04
C PHE A 104 -7.72 5.34 7.99
N SER A 105 -7.19 4.13 7.75
CA SER A 105 -7.51 2.96 8.58
C SER A 105 -7.07 3.14 10.03
N TYR A 106 -5.92 3.79 10.27
CA TYR A 106 -5.42 4.01 11.63
C TYR A 106 -6.23 5.07 12.38
N LEU A 107 -6.52 6.19 11.72
CA LEU A 107 -7.35 7.26 12.30
C LEU A 107 -8.80 6.80 12.52
N GLU A 108 -9.38 6.04 11.59
CA GLU A 108 -10.71 5.43 11.73
C GLU A 108 -10.75 4.47 12.94
N HIS A 109 -9.70 3.66 13.13
CA HIS A 109 -9.60 2.79 14.30
C HIS A 109 -9.56 3.56 15.63
N ILE A 110 -8.79 4.65 15.70
CA ILE A 110 -8.73 5.48 16.91
C ILE A 110 -10.06 6.21 17.13
N LEU A 111 -10.69 6.71 16.07
CA LEU A 111 -12.00 7.36 16.14
C LEU A 111 -13.07 6.40 16.71
N GLU A 112 -13.05 5.14 16.32
CA GLU A 112 -14.03 4.15 16.81
C GLU A 112 -13.69 3.63 18.21
N SER A 113 -12.42 3.31 18.47
CA SER A 113 -11.98 2.70 19.74
C SER A 113 -11.85 3.71 20.88
N GLN A 114 -11.58 4.98 20.57
CA GLN A 114 -11.26 6.03 21.52
C GLN A 114 -10.12 5.64 22.48
N ASP A 115 -9.14 4.88 21.98
CA ASP A 115 -8.02 4.37 22.77
C ASP A 115 -7.00 5.46 23.08
N LYS A 116 -7.18 6.11 24.23
CA LYS A 116 -6.28 7.13 24.76
C LYS A 116 -4.86 6.61 25.01
N ALA A 117 -4.71 5.34 25.39
CA ALA A 117 -3.38 4.79 25.66
C ALA A 117 -2.60 4.63 24.35
N GLU A 118 -3.29 4.22 23.28
CA GLU A 118 -2.71 4.15 21.94
C GLU A 118 -2.32 5.54 21.43
N VAL A 119 -3.15 6.57 21.63
CA VAL A 119 -2.82 7.96 21.24
C VAL A 119 -1.56 8.45 21.97
N VAL A 120 -1.44 8.21 23.27
CA VAL A 120 -0.22 8.58 24.01
C VAL A 120 1.00 7.82 23.48
N ARG A 121 0.85 6.53 23.19
CA ARG A 121 1.93 5.69 22.67
C ARG A 121 2.41 6.15 21.30
N ILE A 122 1.49 6.38 20.36
CA ILE A 122 1.84 6.79 19.01
C ILE A 122 2.46 8.19 18.99
N THR A 123 1.96 9.13 19.78
CA THR A 123 2.56 10.46 19.90
C THR A 123 4.01 10.39 20.36
N ALA A 124 4.32 9.55 21.36
CA ALA A 124 5.70 9.33 21.79
C ALA A 124 6.59 8.72 20.69
N ASN A 125 6.05 7.81 19.88
CA ASN A 125 6.77 7.24 18.73
C ASN A 125 7.00 8.27 17.62
N VAL A 126 6.03 9.16 17.37
CA VAL A 126 6.16 10.26 16.41
C VAL A 126 7.27 11.23 16.84
N GLU A 127 7.35 11.57 18.13
CA GLU A 127 8.45 12.37 18.68
C GLU A 127 9.83 11.70 18.50
N GLU A 128 9.91 10.37 18.66
CA GLU A 128 11.16 9.64 18.41
C GLU A 128 11.53 9.60 16.93
N CYS A 129 10.55 9.57 16.02
CA CYS A 129 10.77 9.69 14.58
C CYS A 129 11.36 11.08 14.23
N GLN A 130 10.84 12.17 14.83
CA GLN A 130 11.43 13.50 14.65
C GLN A 130 12.89 13.55 15.12
N LYS A 131 13.18 13.02 16.31
CA LYS A 131 14.56 12.94 16.83
C LYS A 131 15.45 12.12 15.91
N THR A 132 14.93 11.07 15.31
CA THR A 132 15.66 10.25 14.33
C THR A 132 16.05 11.06 13.11
N LEU A 133 15.12 11.81 12.51
CA LEU A 133 15.42 12.68 11.36
C LEU A 133 16.47 13.75 11.70
N ARG A 134 16.37 14.38 12.87
CA ARG A 134 17.39 15.34 13.35
C ARG A 134 18.77 14.69 13.48
N ARG A 135 18.86 13.47 14.04
CA ARG A 135 20.12 12.71 14.15
C ARG A 135 20.71 12.35 12.79
N LEU A 136 19.86 12.14 11.79
CA LEU A 136 20.26 11.89 10.39
C LEU A 136 20.64 13.18 9.64
N GLY A 137 20.52 14.35 10.28
CA GLY A 137 20.96 15.63 9.72
C GLY A 137 19.88 16.39 8.93
N TYR A 138 18.61 15.98 8.99
CA TYR A 138 17.52 16.76 8.42
C TYR A 138 17.33 18.04 9.24
N ALA A 139 17.13 19.17 8.55
CA ALA A 139 16.79 20.42 9.21
C ALA A 139 15.31 20.44 9.59
N ASP A 140 14.99 20.94 10.78
CA ASP A 140 13.63 20.95 11.35
C ASP A 140 12.55 21.46 10.41
N PHE A 141 12.79 22.61 9.75
CA PHE A 141 11.85 23.21 8.81
C PHE A 141 11.52 22.34 7.57
N THR A 142 12.26 21.25 7.34
CA THR A 142 12.02 20.36 6.19
C THR A 142 10.89 19.37 6.44
N PHE A 143 10.58 19.06 7.70
CA PHE A 143 9.58 18.03 8.03
C PHE A 143 8.57 18.43 9.10
N GLU A 144 8.84 19.46 9.92
CA GLU A 144 8.01 19.79 11.09
C GLU A 144 6.54 20.07 10.76
N ASP A 145 6.24 20.75 9.66
CA ASP A 145 4.87 21.02 9.22
C ASP A 145 4.10 19.73 8.95
N PHE A 146 4.72 18.73 8.30
CA PHE A 146 4.09 17.45 8.00
C PHE A 146 3.75 16.67 9.28
N PHE A 147 4.66 16.66 10.25
CA PHE A 147 4.44 16.02 11.54
C PHE A 147 3.32 16.70 12.33
N THR A 148 3.28 18.03 12.29
CA THR A 148 2.23 18.83 12.95
C THR A 148 0.86 18.49 12.38
N VAL A 149 0.70 18.46 11.06
CA VAL A 149 -0.57 18.12 10.41
C VAL A 149 -1.04 16.71 10.81
N PHE A 150 -0.15 15.71 10.87
CA PHE A 150 -0.53 14.37 11.32
C PHE A 150 -1.01 14.36 12.78
N LEU A 151 -0.28 15.04 13.68
CA LEU A 151 -0.66 15.12 15.10
C LEU A 151 -2.01 15.83 15.29
N GLU A 152 -2.29 16.86 14.49
CA GLU A 152 -3.61 17.52 14.48
C GLU A 152 -4.73 16.56 14.04
N GLN A 153 -4.50 15.74 13.01
CA GLN A 153 -5.48 14.73 12.60
C GLN A 153 -5.70 13.69 13.71
N LEU A 154 -4.62 13.23 14.35
CA LEU A 154 -4.67 12.28 15.45
C LEU A 154 -5.42 12.83 16.68
N GLU A 155 -5.21 14.09 17.02
CA GLU A 155 -5.95 14.75 18.10
C GLU A 155 -7.43 14.92 17.75
N SER A 156 -7.73 15.26 16.49
CA SER A 156 -9.09 15.53 16.04
C SER A 156 -10.01 14.29 16.08
N VAL A 157 -9.46 13.08 15.96
CA VAL A 157 -10.26 11.84 16.06
C VAL A 157 -10.56 11.42 17.50
N MET A 158 -9.94 12.06 18.50
CA MET A 158 -10.27 11.83 19.91
C MET A 158 -11.42 12.72 20.36
N GLN A 159 -12.44 12.12 20.95
CA GLN A 159 -13.62 12.84 21.43
C GLN A 159 -13.33 13.59 22.73
N GLY A 160 -13.91 14.78 22.85
CA GLY A 160 -13.84 15.62 24.05
C GLY A 160 -12.92 16.82 23.94
N SER A 161 -12.38 17.09 22.75
CA SER A 161 -11.71 18.35 22.39
C SER A 161 -12.66 19.26 21.60
N GLU A 162 -12.32 20.55 21.49
CA GLU A 162 -13.06 21.48 20.60
C GLU A 162 -12.85 21.14 19.11
N THR A 163 -11.81 20.36 18.78
CA THR A 163 -11.41 19.96 17.43
C THR A 163 -11.91 18.57 17.03
N SER A 164 -12.74 17.94 17.86
CA SER A 164 -13.24 16.58 17.64
C SER A 164 -14.05 16.48 16.34
N ILE A 165 -13.81 15.44 15.55
CA ILE A 165 -14.49 15.22 14.26
C ILE A 165 -15.42 14.01 14.27
N SER A 166 -16.39 14.03 13.35
CA SER A 166 -17.22 12.87 13.03
C SER A 166 -16.50 11.94 12.06
N HIS A 167 -17.06 10.75 11.83
CA HIS A 167 -16.58 9.83 10.81
C HIS A 167 -16.66 10.43 9.39
N ASP A 168 -17.77 11.10 9.06
CA ASP A 168 -17.93 11.77 7.78
C ASP A 168 -16.87 12.86 7.56
N GLU A 169 -16.57 13.65 8.60
CA GLU A 169 -15.53 14.67 8.55
C GLU A 169 -14.12 14.06 8.40
N LEU A 170 -13.84 12.90 9.02
CA LEU A 170 -12.59 12.16 8.79
C LEU A 170 -12.45 11.75 7.31
N VAL A 171 -13.53 11.28 6.69
CA VAL A 171 -13.55 10.94 5.27
C VAL A 171 -13.28 12.17 4.41
N GLU A 172 -13.95 13.29 4.68
CA GLU A 172 -13.78 14.52 3.90
C GLU A 172 -12.37 15.11 4.05
N ARG A 173 -11.81 15.16 5.28
CA ARG A 173 -10.41 15.58 5.49
C ARG A 173 -9.42 14.66 4.80
N SER A 174 -9.67 13.36 4.78
CA SER A 174 -8.80 12.39 4.08
C SER A 174 -8.86 12.51 2.55
N ARG A 175 -9.91 13.17 2.03
CA ARG A 175 -10.11 13.53 0.62
C ARG A 175 -9.61 14.93 0.28
N ASP A 176 -9.35 15.78 1.26
CA ASP A 176 -8.70 17.07 1.02
C ASP A 176 -7.25 16.85 0.56
N GLN A 177 -6.87 17.52 -0.53
CA GLN A 177 -5.54 17.33 -1.10
C GLN A 177 -4.43 17.76 -0.14
N SER A 178 -4.60 18.91 0.51
CA SER A 178 -3.57 19.46 1.40
C SER A 178 -3.35 18.54 2.60
N VAL A 179 -4.43 18.16 3.28
CA VAL A 179 -4.34 17.27 4.45
C VAL A 179 -3.77 15.92 4.06
N SER A 180 -4.32 15.30 3.00
CA SER A 180 -3.91 13.96 2.57
C SER A 180 -2.44 13.93 2.12
N ASP A 181 -1.98 14.91 1.35
CA ASP A 181 -0.60 14.98 0.86
C ASP A 181 0.41 15.30 1.96
N TYR A 182 0.08 16.20 2.90
CA TYR A 182 0.96 16.51 4.04
C TYR A 182 1.14 15.30 4.95
N VAL A 183 0.08 14.55 5.23
CA VAL A 183 0.18 13.34 6.05
C VAL A 183 0.91 12.22 5.31
N VAL A 184 0.77 12.10 3.99
CA VAL A 184 1.60 11.18 3.19
C VAL A 184 3.08 11.55 3.31
N MET A 185 3.44 12.83 3.19
CA MET A 185 4.83 13.28 3.35
C MET A 185 5.38 12.95 4.74
N PHE A 186 4.56 13.14 5.79
CA PHE A 186 4.92 12.71 7.14
C PHE A 186 5.30 11.22 7.17
N PHE A 187 4.46 10.33 6.62
CA PHE A 187 4.77 8.90 6.60
C PHE A 187 5.99 8.56 5.74
N ARG A 188 6.21 9.26 4.62
CA ARG A 188 7.41 9.09 3.78
C ARG A 188 8.68 9.45 4.55
N PHE A 189 8.69 10.54 5.31
CA PHE A 189 9.81 10.91 6.16
C PHE A 189 10.04 9.92 7.32
N VAL A 190 8.98 9.50 8.00
CA VAL A 190 9.08 8.46 9.05
C VAL A 190 9.70 7.18 8.49
N THR A 191 9.22 6.75 7.32
CA THR A 191 9.70 5.55 6.62
C THR A 191 11.17 5.70 6.23
N SER A 192 11.55 6.83 5.62
CA SER A 192 12.93 7.13 5.24
C SER A 192 13.86 7.14 6.46
N GLY A 193 13.44 7.79 7.55
CA GLY A 193 14.19 7.86 8.79
C GLY A 193 14.45 6.49 9.40
N GLU A 194 13.45 5.60 9.42
CA GLU A 194 13.63 4.25 9.95
C GLU A 194 14.53 3.37 9.08
N ILE A 195 14.38 3.48 7.75
CA ILE A 195 15.24 2.77 6.80
C ILE A 195 16.71 3.18 6.99
N GLN A 196 16.99 4.48 7.07
CA GLN A 196 18.34 5.00 7.25
C GLN A 196 18.91 4.69 8.64
N ARG A 197 18.11 4.78 9.69
CA ARG A 197 18.53 4.46 11.07
C ARG A 197 18.96 3.00 11.22
N ARG A 198 18.37 2.09 10.44
CA ARG A 198 18.66 0.66 10.41
C ARG A 198 19.23 0.23 9.06
N SER A 199 20.15 1.03 8.52
CA SER A 199 20.78 0.78 7.22
C SER A 199 21.22 -0.67 7.03
N ASP A 200 21.91 -1.24 8.01
CA ASP A 200 22.50 -2.58 7.92
C ASP A 200 21.44 -3.67 7.78
N PHE A 201 20.26 -3.45 8.35
CA PHE A 201 19.12 -4.36 8.21
C PHE A 201 18.45 -4.25 6.84
N PHE A 202 18.27 -3.03 6.33
CA PHE A 202 17.55 -2.79 5.07
C PHE A 202 18.41 -2.93 3.82
N GLU A 203 19.71 -2.73 3.91
CA GLU A 203 20.66 -2.72 2.79
C GLU A 203 20.57 -3.97 1.90
N PRO A 204 20.54 -5.22 2.43
CA PRO A 204 20.45 -6.41 1.58
C PRO A 204 19.17 -6.45 0.73
N PHE A 205 18.06 -5.94 1.26
CA PHE A 205 16.78 -5.89 0.54
C PHE A 205 16.79 -4.80 -0.53
N ILE A 206 17.35 -3.63 -0.22
CA ILE A 206 17.46 -2.49 -1.14
C ILE A 206 18.40 -2.83 -2.31
N LEU A 207 19.53 -3.48 -2.05
CA LEU A 207 20.43 -3.96 -3.11
C LEU A 207 19.75 -4.94 -4.05
N GLY A 208 18.85 -5.79 -3.53
CA GLY A 208 18.03 -6.71 -4.32
C GLY A 208 16.99 -6.01 -5.20
N LEU A 209 16.54 -4.81 -4.83
CA LEU A 209 15.51 -4.05 -5.55
C LEU A 209 16.11 -3.09 -6.60
N THR A 210 17.07 -2.25 -6.21
CA THR A 210 17.49 -1.09 -7.03
C THR A 210 18.99 -1.02 -7.28
N LYS A 211 19.81 -1.91 -6.69
CA LYS A 211 21.29 -1.84 -6.74
C LYS A 211 21.88 -0.49 -6.32
N THR A 212 21.17 0.27 -5.49
CA THR A 212 21.59 1.58 -4.95
C THR A 212 21.93 1.48 -3.46
N SER A 213 22.57 2.52 -2.92
CA SER A 213 22.74 2.65 -1.46
C SER A 213 21.40 2.93 -0.77
N VAL A 214 21.34 2.67 0.55
CA VAL A 214 20.17 2.97 1.39
C VAL A 214 19.79 4.46 1.29
N GLU A 215 20.76 5.36 1.39
CA GLU A 215 20.52 6.81 1.29
C GLU A 215 19.94 7.19 -0.07
N GLN A 216 20.51 6.65 -1.16
CA GLN A 216 20.02 6.93 -2.50
C GLN A 216 18.62 6.39 -2.73
N PHE A 217 18.33 5.18 -2.23
CA PHE A 217 16.99 4.59 -2.26
C PHE A 217 15.96 5.46 -1.53
N CYS A 218 16.31 5.95 -0.32
CA CYS A 218 15.44 6.86 0.42
C CYS A 218 15.09 8.13 -0.38
N LYS A 219 16.10 8.79 -0.95
CA LYS A 219 15.92 10.04 -1.70
C LYS A 219 15.18 9.90 -3.02
N THR A 220 15.16 8.70 -3.61
CA THR A 220 14.59 8.48 -4.95
C THR A 220 13.31 7.65 -4.97
N SER A 221 13.09 6.79 -3.97
CA SER A 221 11.99 5.83 -3.97
C SER A 221 11.16 5.83 -2.69
N VAL A 222 11.52 6.62 -1.67
CA VAL A 222 10.77 6.71 -0.40
C VAL A 222 10.24 8.12 -0.17
N GLU A 223 11.12 9.11 -0.17
CA GLU A 223 10.78 10.51 0.13
C GLU A 223 9.92 11.20 -0.95
N PRO A 224 10.15 10.99 -2.26
CA PRO A 224 9.35 11.66 -3.28
C PRO A 224 7.89 11.20 -3.28
N MET A 225 6.98 12.15 -3.52
CA MET A 225 5.57 11.87 -3.75
C MET A 225 5.36 11.06 -5.03
N GLY A 226 4.39 10.15 -5.00
CA GLY A 226 4.04 9.32 -6.16
C GLY A 226 4.89 8.07 -6.36
N GLU A 227 5.92 7.86 -5.53
CA GLU A 227 6.71 6.63 -5.57
C GLU A 227 5.97 5.46 -4.91
N GLU A 228 5.90 4.33 -5.61
CA GLU A 228 5.23 3.13 -5.13
C GLU A 228 5.87 2.59 -3.84
N SER A 229 5.04 2.01 -2.98
CA SER A 229 5.47 1.37 -1.74
C SER A 229 5.57 -0.14 -1.90
N ASP A 230 6.66 -0.73 -1.44
CA ASP A 230 6.86 -2.18 -1.38
C ASP A 230 7.00 -2.62 0.09
N HIS A 231 7.32 -3.89 0.32
CA HIS A 231 7.53 -4.52 1.61
C HIS A 231 8.53 -3.76 2.50
N VAL A 232 9.56 -3.15 1.90
CA VAL A 232 10.54 -2.33 2.64
C VAL A 232 9.83 -1.15 3.31
N HIS A 233 9.01 -0.41 2.57
CA HIS A 233 8.23 0.72 3.10
C HIS A 233 7.26 0.27 4.19
N VAL A 234 6.52 -0.82 3.95
CA VAL A 234 5.54 -1.36 4.92
C VAL A 234 6.22 -1.75 6.23
N THR A 235 7.35 -2.47 6.15
CA THR A 235 8.08 -2.93 7.34
C THR A 235 8.65 -1.75 8.12
N ALA A 236 9.32 -0.82 7.43
CA ALA A 236 9.89 0.35 8.06
C ALA A 236 8.84 1.22 8.75
N LEU A 237 7.71 1.50 8.07
CA LEU A 237 6.65 2.30 8.68
C LEU A 237 6.03 1.60 9.91
N SER A 238 5.75 0.30 9.79
CA SER A 238 5.21 -0.53 10.89
C SER A 238 6.14 -0.52 12.11
N ASP A 239 7.44 -0.72 11.89
CA ASP A 239 8.44 -0.76 12.96
C ASP A 239 8.64 0.63 13.61
N ALA A 240 8.70 1.69 12.80
CA ALA A 240 8.88 3.07 13.29
C ALA A 240 7.73 3.53 14.19
N LEU A 241 6.49 3.25 13.77
CA LEU A 241 5.30 3.65 14.50
C LEU A 241 4.88 2.61 15.55
N GLY A 242 5.44 1.40 15.51
CA GLY A 242 5.02 0.27 16.34
C GLY A 242 3.55 -0.12 16.10
N VAL A 243 3.04 0.13 14.90
CA VAL A 243 1.65 -0.18 14.51
C VAL A 243 1.70 -1.39 13.58
N PRO A 244 1.16 -2.54 13.98
CA PRO A 244 1.22 -3.73 13.15
C PRO A 244 0.34 -3.58 11.90
N ILE A 245 0.85 -4.01 10.75
CA ILE A 245 0.19 -3.91 9.44
C ILE A 245 -0.05 -5.31 8.87
N ARG A 246 -1.24 -5.55 8.32
CA ARG A 246 -1.57 -6.76 7.56
C ARG A 246 -1.89 -6.41 6.11
N VAL A 247 -1.12 -6.98 5.19
CA VAL A 247 -1.33 -6.82 3.75
C VAL A 247 -1.86 -8.12 3.17
N MET A 248 -2.99 -8.05 2.45
CA MET A 248 -3.57 -9.19 1.76
C MET A 248 -3.27 -9.12 0.26
N TYR A 249 -2.70 -10.20 -0.26
CA TYR A 249 -2.30 -10.30 -1.66
C TYR A 249 -3.38 -10.97 -2.50
N LEU A 250 -3.86 -10.23 -3.50
CA LEU A 250 -4.78 -10.74 -4.51
C LEU A 250 -4.04 -10.88 -5.83
N ASP A 251 -3.45 -12.06 -6.04
CA ASP A 251 -2.73 -12.41 -7.26
C ASP A 251 -3.30 -13.68 -7.90
N ARG A 252 -2.87 -13.97 -9.14
CA ARG A 252 -3.31 -15.14 -9.89
C ARG A 252 -2.56 -16.42 -9.53
N SER A 253 -1.65 -16.37 -8.56
CA SER A 253 -0.91 -17.56 -8.14
C SER A 253 -1.87 -18.58 -7.52
N SER A 254 -1.73 -19.84 -7.92
CA SER A 254 -2.42 -20.96 -7.28
C SER A 254 -1.74 -21.23 -5.95
N CYS A 255 -2.19 -20.58 -4.87
CA CYS A 255 -1.77 -20.96 -3.54
C CYS A 255 -2.54 -22.25 -3.18
N ASP A 256 -1.87 -23.39 -3.20
CA ASP A 256 -2.39 -24.60 -2.56
C ASP A 256 -2.52 -24.29 -1.06
N THR A 257 -3.73 -24.51 -0.53
CA THR A 257 -4.19 -24.26 0.85
C THR A 257 -4.54 -22.80 1.18
N GLY A 258 -5.71 -22.62 1.80
CA GLY A 258 -6.36 -21.36 2.18
C GLY A 258 -5.64 -20.53 3.25
N HIS A 259 -4.32 -20.42 3.14
CA HIS A 259 -3.53 -19.42 3.83
C HIS A 259 -3.51 -18.17 2.95
N VAL A 260 -4.16 -17.11 3.42
CA VAL A 260 -3.84 -15.77 2.94
C VAL A 260 -2.37 -15.53 3.30
N VAL A 261 -1.49 -15.65 2.31
CA VAL A 261 -0.04 -15.56 2.50
C VAL A 261 0.30 -14.16 2.96
N SER A 262 0.94 -14.07 4.14
CA SER A 262 1.60 -12.87 4.62
C SER A 262 3.00 -12.82 4.00
N LEU A 263 3.33 -11.68 3.35
CA LEU A 263 4.60 -11.29 2.69
C LEU A 263 4.84 -12.01 1.32
N ARG A 264 5.18 -11.38 0.18
CA ARG A 264 5.88 -10.13 -0.19
C ARG A 264 5.35 -9.55 -1.54
N ASN A 265 5.31 -8.21 -1.64
CA ASN A 265 5.27 -7.32 -2.84
C ASN A 265 3.94 -7.11 -3.62
N PRO A 266 3.15 -6.03 -3.36
CA PRO A 266 1.84 -5.83 -4.00
C PRO A 266 1.79 -4.63 -4.95
N LYS A 267 1.13 -4.83 -6.10
CA LYS A 267 0.74 -3.76 -7.05
C LYS A 267 -0.64 -3.15 -6.82
N ALA A 268 -1.26 -3.38 -5.67
CA ALA A 268 -2.48 -2.66 -5.24
C ALA A 268 -2.69 -2.84 -3.74
N PHE A 269 -2.66 -1.74 -2.98
CA PHE A 269 -2.99 -1.76 -1.56
C PHE A 269 -4.51 -1.61 -1.37
N TRP A 270 -5.10 -2.58 -0.67
CA TRP A 270 -6.51 -2.57 -0.28
C TRP A 270 -6.59 -2.68 1.24
N TYR A 271 -7.51 -1.93 1.85
CA TYR A 271 -7.77 -1.99 3.29
C TYR A 271 -9.13 -2.65 3.49
N ALA A 272 -9.13 -3.69 4.30
CA ALA A 272 -10.29 -4.54 4.53
C ALA A 272 -10.61 -4.57 6.03
N TRP A 273 -11.90 -4.38 6.37
CA TRP A 273 -12.42 -4.34 7.73
C TRP A 273 -12.72 -5.75 8.27
N ARG A 274 -12.05 -6.20 9.35
CA ARG A 274 -12.36 -7.48 9.99
C ARG A 274 -13.60 -7.34 10.86
N GLN A 275 -14.56 -8.26 10.73
CA GLN A 275 -15.67 -8.38 11.69
C GLN A 275 -15.14 -8.97 13.01
N ARG A 276 -14.70 -8.10 13.95
CA ARG A 276 -14.65 -8.25 15.44
C ARG A 276 -13.42 -7.59 16.08
N ASP A 277 -13.70 -6.85 17.16
CA ASP A 277 -12.91 -5.90 17.96
C ASP A 277 -11.65 -6.42 18.71
N ASP A 278 -11.08 -7.58 18.34
CA ASP A 278 -10.14 -8.28 19.24
C ASP A 278 -8.65 -8.15 18.89
N TRP A 279 -8.27 -7.48 17.79
CA TRP A 279 -6.88 -7.56 17.32
C TRP A 279 -5.91 -6.65 18.07
N PHE A 280 -6.22 -5.37 18.27
CA PHE A 280 -5.33 -4.43 18.97
C PHE A 280 -5.08 -4.84 20.43
N LYS A 281 -6.07 -5.46 21.09
CA LYS A 281 -5.93 -5.99 22.45
C LYS A 281 -5.00 -7.20 22.56
N SER A 282 -4.76 -7.92 21.46
CA SER A 282 -3.88 -9.10 21.47
C SER A 282 -2.40 -8.75 21.33
N CYS A 283 -2.05 -7.56 20.82
CA CYS A 283 -0.66 -7.15 20.58
C CYS A 283 0.01 -6.47 21.78
N SER A 284 -0.76 -5.97 22.75
CA SER A 284 -0.24 -5.40 24.01
C SER A 284 0.43 -6.45 24.92
N GLY A 285 0.34 -7.74 24.58
CA GLY A 285 0.91 -8.85 25.33
C GLY A 285 2.24 -9.43 24.82
N ILE A 286 2.79 -8.98 23.69
CA ILE A 286 4.04 -9.55 23.13
C ILE A 286 5.20 -8.56 23.34
N ARG A 287 5.65 -8.43 24.59
CA ARG A 287 6.99 -7.91 24.90
C ARG A 287 7.90 -9.09 25.20
N GLY A 288 9.01 -9.16 24.47
CA GLY A 288 10.19 -9.88 24.89
C GLY A 288 10.83 -10.71 23.80
N PHE A 289 11.72 -10.12 23.02
CA PHE A 289 13.01 -10.72 22.69
C PHE A 289 14.04 -9.61 22.59
N THR A 290 14.72 -9.37 23.72
CA THR A 290 16.05 -8.78 23.73
C THR A 290 17.05 -9.93 23.63
N SER A 291 17.97 -9.79 22.68
CA SER A 291 19.33 -10.34 22.74
C SER A 291 20.14 -9.65 21.66
#